data_AF-A0A7X7XRR9-F1
#
_entry.id   AF-A0A7X7XRR9-F1
#
_cell.length_a   1.000
_cell.length_b   1.000
_cell.length_c   1.000
_cell.angle_alpha   90.00
_cell.angle_beta   90.00
_cell.angle_gamma   90.00
#
_symmetry.space_group_name_H-M   'P 1'
#
loop_
_entity.id
_entity.type
_entity.pdbx_description
1 polymer ?
#
loop_
_entity_poly.entity_id
_entity_poly.type
_entity_poly.pdbx_seq_one_letter_code
_entity_poly.pdbx_strand_id
1 'polypeptide(L)' 'MKHIDPVCGMVVKEDKSLNYEYKGKKYYFCSQYCYEKFKANPEKYLDPNYKKEMKKD' A
#
# COMPACT_ATOMS: atom_id res chain seq x y z
N MET A 1 -2.36 -11.63 8.79
CA MET A 1 -2.77 -10.55 9.73
C MET A 1 -3.51 -9.45 8.96
N LYS A 2 -3.99 -8.38 9.63
CA LYS A 2 -4.53 -7.19 8.94
C LYS A 2 -3.42 -6.16 8.72
N HIS A 3 -3.37 -5.57 7.55
CA HIS A 3 -2.38 -4.57 7.14
C HIS A 3 -3.05 -3.34 6.55
N ILE A 4 -2.37 -2.19 6.52
CA ILE A 4 -2.88 -0.95 5.92
C ILE A 4 -2.17 -0.74 4.59
N ASP A 5 -2.94 -0.59 3.51
CA ASP A 5 -2.42 -0.18 2.21
C ASP A 5 -1.81 1.22 2.33
N PRO A 6 -0.50 1.40 2.08
CA PRO A 6 0.17 2.69 2.24
C PRO A 6 -0.30 3.74 1.24
N VAL A 7 -0.88 3.33 0.10
CA VAL A 7 -1.37 4.23 -0.95
C VAL A 7 -2.72 4.84 -0.57
N CYS A 8 -3.69 4.00 -0.23
CA CYS A 8 -5.08 4.45 -0.03
C CYS A 8 -5.56 4.41 1.43
N GLY A 9 -4.83 3.73 2.32
CA GLY A 9 -5.21 3.57 3.73
C GLY A 9 -6.22 2.46 4.02
N MET A 10 -6.61 1.68 3.01
CA MET A 10 -7.55 0.58 3.18
C MET A 10 -6.93 -0.55 4.02
N VAL A 11 -7.73 -1.14 4.92
CA VAL A 11 -7.31 -2.32 5.68
C VAL A 11 -7.48 -3.57 4.83
N VAL A 12 -6.40 -4.33 4.65
CA VAL A 12 -6.36 -5.56 3.85
C VAL A 12 -6.01 -6.77 4.70
N LYS A 13 -6.47 -7.95 4.28
CA LYS A 13 -6.03 -9.22 4.85
C LYS A 13 -4.88 -9.77 4.00
N GLU A 14 -3.81 -10.17 4.67
CA GLU A 14 -2.56 -10.66 4.07
C GLU A 14 -2.78 -11.75 3.01
N ASP A 15 -3.61 -12.74 3.31
CA ASP A 15 -3.92 -13.91 2.47
C ASP A 15 -4.59 -13.57 1.14
N LYS A 16 -5.22 -12.40 1.04
CA LYS A 16 -5.95 -11.93 -0.14
C LYS A 16 -5.34 -10.70 -0.79
N SER A 17 -4.19 -10.25 -0.31
CA SER A 17 -3.57 -8.99 -0.75
C SER A 17 -2.35 -9.23 -1.62
N LEU A 18 -2.14 -8.33 -2.58
CA LEU A 18 -0.85 -8.21 -3.25
C LEU A 18 0.18 -7.70 -2.24
N ASN A 19 1.43 -8.10 -2.38
CA ASN A 19 2.49 -7.64 -1.49
C ASN A 19 3.77 -7.30 -2.25
N TYR A 20 4.54 -6.37 -1.68
CA TYR A 20 5.83 -5.92 -2.20
C TYR A 20 6.81 -5.77 -1.05
N GLU A 21 8.03 -6.29 -1.23
CA GLU A 21 9.10 -6.09 -0.27
C GLU A 21 9.93 -4.85 -0.64
N TYR A 22 10.07 -3.93 0.31
CA TYR A 22 10.85 -2.73 0.15
C TYR A 22 11.64 -2.43 1.43
N LYS A 23 12.96 -2.30 1.30
CA LYS A 23 13.88 -2.08 2.44
C LYS A 23 13.69 -3.12 3.57
N GLY A 24 13.53 -4.40 3.21
CA GLY A 24 13.34 -5.50 4.16
C GLY A 24 11.99 -5.54 4.88
N LYS A 25 11.03 -4.69 4.47
CA LYS A 25 9.66 -4.69 5.00
C LYS A 25 8.67 -5.06 3.91
N LYS A 26 7.76 -5.98 4.22
CA LYS A 26 6.65 -6.37 3.35
C LYS A 26 5.48 -5.40 3.51
N TYR A 27 4.99 -4.87 2.40
CA TYR A 27 3.82 -3.99 2.30
C TYR A 27 2.71 -4.71 1.54
N TYR A 28 1.46 -4.38 1.84
CA TYR A 28 0.28 -5.08 1.35
C TYR A 28 -0.70 -4.10 0.70
N PHE A 29 -1.36 -4.53 -0.37
CA PHE A 29 -2.16 -3.65 -1.23
C PHE A 29 -3.54 -4.20 -1.52
N CYS A 30 -4.52 -3.29 -1.58
CA CYS A 30 -5.92 -3.62 -1.79
C CYS A 30 -6.25 -3.92 -3.26
N SER A 31 -5.39 -3.51 -4.19
CA SER A 31 -5.60 -3.67 -5.64
C SER A 31 -4.28 -3.59 -6.41
N GLN A 32 -4.27 -4.11 -7.64
CA GLN A 32 -3.12 -3.99 -8.55
C GLN A 32 -2.70 -2.53 -8.74
N TYR A 33 -3.67 -1.62 -8.83
CA TYR A 33 -3.42 -0.19 -8.96
C TYR A 33 -2.54 0.39 -7.83
N CYS A 34 -2.87 0.06 -6.56
CA CYS A 34 -2.08 0.53 -5.42
C CYS A 34 -0.70 -0.13 -5.40
N TYR A 35 -0.62 -1.42 -5.72
CA TYR A 35 0.66 -2.14 -5.83
C TYR A 35 1.60 -1.49 -6.85
N GLU A 36 1.13 -1.23 -8.08
CA GLU A 36 1.96 -0.63 -9.14
C GLU A 36 2.37 0.81 -8.79
N LYS A 37 1.45 1.60 -8.23
CA LYS A 37 1.77 2.95 -7.74
C LYS A 37 2.88 2.93 -6.69
N PHE A 38 2.74 2.07 -5.69
CA PHE A 38 3.73 1.94 -4.63
C PHE A 38 5.08 1.51 -5.20
N LYS A 39 5.10 0.45 -6.03
CA LYS A 39 6.32 -0.06 -6.67
C LYS A 39 7.06 1.01 -7.48
N ALA A 40 6.33 1.89 -8.17
CA ALA A 40 6.91 2.97 -8.97
C ALA A 40 7.56 4.09 -8.13
N ASN A 41 7.05 4.37 -6.93
CA ASN A 41 7.64 5.38 -6.05
C ASN A 41 7.34 5.10 -4.57
N PRO A 42 8.02 4.12 -3.93
CA PRO A 42 7.71 3.72 -2.56
C PRO A 42 7.88 4.85 -1.55
N GLU A 43 8.90 5.68 -1.72
CA GLU A 43 9.25 6.75 -0.78
C GLU A 43 8.14 7.79 -0.67
N LYS A 44 7.47 8.14 -1.78
CA LYS A 44 6.30 9.02 -1.78
C LYS A 44 5.19 8.53 -0.84
N TYR A 45 4.86 7.24 -0.85
CA TYR A 45 3.74 6.69 -0.06
C TYR A 45 4.16 6.35 1.38
N LEU A 46 5.46 6.37 1.68
CA LEU A 46 6.01 6.20 3.03
C LEU A 46 6.33 7.54 3.70
N ASP A 47 6.22 8.66 2.99
CA ASP A 47 6.37 9.99 3.57
C ASP A 47 5.25 10.23 4.61
N PRO A 48 5.58 10.60 5.87
CA PRO A 48 4.58 10.93 6.88
C PRO A 48 3.64 12.08 6.48
N ASN A 49 4.04 12.93 5.53
CA ASN A 49 3.23 14.03 5.00
C ASN A 49 2.31 13.61 3.83
N TYR A 50 2.45 12.38 3.32
CA TYR A 50 1.63 11.92 2.22
C TYR A 50 0.15 11.86 2.61
N LYS A 51 -0.68 12.56 1.81
CA LYS A 51 -2.14 12.47 1.91
C LYS A 51 -2.61 11.29 1.08
N LYS A 52 -3.03 10.23 1.78
CA LYS A 52 -3.52 9.00 1.17
C LYS A 52 -4.62 9.28 0.18
N GLU A 53 -4.48 8.69 -1.00
CA GLU A 53 -5.47 8.72 -2.06
C GLU A 53 -6.61 7.79 -1.67
N MET A 54 -7.50 8.27 -0.81
CA MET A 54 -8.70 7.55 -0.41
C MET A 54 -9.51 7.23 -1.67
N LYS A 55 -9.63 5.95 -2.01
CA LYS A 55 -10.63 5.51 -2.97
C LYS A 55 -11.99 5.79 -2.33
N LYS A 56 -12.74 6.73 -2.89
CA LYS A 56 -14.19 6.82 -2.67
C LYS A 56 -14.78 5.69 -3.52
N ASP A 57 -15.49 4.79 -2.87
CA ASP A 57 -16.19 3.68 -3.52
C ASP A 57 -17.10 4.17 -4.67
#